data_AF-A0A5N0DVF3-F1
#
_entry.id   AF-A0A5N0DVF3-F1
#
_cell.length_a   1.000
_cell.length_b   1.000
_cell.length_c   1.000
_cell.angle_alpha   90.00
_cell.angle_beta   90.00
_cell.angle_gamma   90.00
#
_symmetry.space_group_name_H-M   'P 1'
#
loop_
_entity.id
_entity.type
_entity.pdbx_description
1 polymer ?
#
loop_
_entity_poly.entity_id
_entity_poly.type
_entity_poly.pdbx_seq_one_letter_code
_entity_poly.pdbx_strand_id
1 'polypeptide(L)'
;MHDATETTEARPGASTDGHAESYTWEIVHDGATVESGESYLGEAHPLTGSTASQHYEIACGIFEQACDSAVEEHRYEVMMARVEDRPEPRSVTIVTVLLRYADGSVAVSMTAHPRHRPITEQDLDEYRDYLEWAEEDHRRFLEQKTLGDEPFDLPWESTEDEWTPDETIDQSDPRLARITELEAEAADIRAEVFDPDHCRELHFRADQKQREARTAATEAAATGDTAALAAAERELAHRTERVTRWTTLLAESTAAYLQAAALDAEATQVRRALQADTQPAEAGMLGEST
;
A
#
# COMPACT_ATOMS: atom_id res chain seq x y z
N MET A 1 15.43 -33.28 9.22
CA MET A 1 16.86 -33.35 9.63
C MET A 1 17.46 -32.08 9.09
N HIS A 2 17.46 -31.01 9.89
CA HIS A 2 17.92 -29.69 9.45
C HIS A 2 19.42 -29.63 9.73
N ASP A 3 20.21 -29.53 8.66
CA ASP A 3 21.65 -29.34 8.74
C ASP A 3 21.88 -27.82 8.79
N ALA A 4 21.91 -27.27 9.99
CA ALA A 4 22.25 -25.88 10.23
C ALA A 4 23.77 -25.81 10.34
N THR A 5 24.46 -25.40 9.28
CA THR A 5 25.88 -25.05 9.35
C THR A 5 26.01 -23.70 10.04
N GLU A 6 26.08 -23.75 11.36
CA GLU A 6 26.39 -22.63 12.24
C GLU A 6 27.88 -22.26 12.06
N THR A 7 28.16 -21.14 11.38
CA THR A 7 29.52 -20.59 11.29
C THR A 7 29.56 -19.33 12.16
N THR A 8 29.84 -19.52 13.45
CA THR A 8 29.90 -18.44 14.44
C THR A 8 31.34 -17.97 14.62
N GLU A 9 31.72 -16.87 13.96
CA GLU A 9 32.80 -16.00 14.45
C GLU A 9 32.23 -14.58 14.62
N ALA A 10 31.61 -14.35 15.79
CA ALA A 10 31.19 -13.03 16.22
C ALA A 10 32.41 -12.21 16.66
N ARG A 11 32.61 -11.04 16.05
CA ARG A 11 33.61 -10.07 16.48
C ARG A 11 33.03 -9.19 17.60
N PRO A 12 33.70 -9.02 18.75
CA PRO A 12 33.22 -8.12 19.79
C PRO A 12 33.71 -6.69 19.52
N GLY A 13 32.77 -5.77 19.34
CA GLY A 13 33.09 -4.34 19.14
C GLY A 13 31.84 -3.47 18.97
N ALA A 14 30.90 -3.53 19.91
CA ALA A 14 29.77 -2.61 19.95
C ALA A 14 30.24 -1.25 20.50
N SER A 15 30.50 -0.31 19.59
CA SER A 15 30.47 1.13 19.89
C SER A 15 29.01 1.56 20.02
N THR A 16 28.62 1.93 21.23
CA THR A 16 27.36 2.61 21.55
C THR A 16 27.39 4.04 21.04
N ASP A 17 27.05 4.25 19.78
CA ASP A 17 26.58 5.53 19.25
C ASP A 17 25.36 5.21 18.38
N GLY A 18 24.26 5.96 18.57
CA GLY A 18 22.91 5.68 18.06
C GLY A 18 22.73 5.82 16.54
N HIS A 19 23.59 5.18 15.76
CA HIS A 19 23.40 4.97 14.34
C HIS A 19 22.62 3.67 14.16
N ALA A 20 21.41 3.76 13.61
CA ALA A 20 20.69 2.58 13.15
C ALA A 20 21.59 1.85 12.13
N GLU A 21 21.97 0.62 12.42
CA GLU A 21 22.83 -0.18 11.55
C GLU A 21 22.04 -0.52 10.28
N SER A 22 22.57 -0.15 9.10
CA SER A 22 21.94 -0.47 7.83
C SER A 22 22.29 -1.88 7.37
N TYR A 23 21.35 -2.51 6.68
CA TYR A 23 21.50 -3.81 6.06
C TYR A 23 20.81 -3.85 4.70
N THR A 24 21.28 -4.73 3.83
CA THR A 24 20.59 -5.07 2.59
C THR A 24 20.02 -6.47 2.67
N TRP A 25 18.93 -6.70 1.95
CA TRP A 25 18.25 -7.99 1.92
C TRP A 25 17.87 -8.37 0.49
N GLU A 26 17.86 -9.68 0.23
CA GLU A 26 17.51 -10.28 -1.07
C GLU A 26 16.66 -11.53 -0.84
N ILE A 27 15.59 -11.66 -1.61
CA ILE A 27 14.78 -12.88 -1.74
C ILE A 27 15.09 -13.51 -3.10
N VAL A 28 15.48 -14.78 -3.09
CA VAL A 28 15.93 -15.53 -4.27
C VAL A 28 15.06 -16.77 -4.44
N HIS A 29 14.41 -16.90 -5.59
CA HIS A 29 13.64 -18.07 -6.00
C HIS A 29 14.42 -18.85 -7.06
N ASP A 30 14.72 -20.12 -6.80
CA ASP A 30 15.41 -21.02 -7.75
C ASP A 30 16.68 -20.41 -8.40
N GLY A 31 17.38 -19.55 -7.67
CA GLY A 31 18.60 -18.87 -8.12
C GLY A 31 18.41 -17.50 -8.79
N ALA A 32 17.18 -17.02 -8.93
CA ALA A 32 16.87 -15.67 -9.42
C ALA A 32 16.40 -14.76 -8.28
N THR A 33 16.97 -13.56 -8.17
CA THR A 33 16.48 -12.54 -7.23
C THR A 33 15.12 -12.04 -7.67
N VAL A 34 14.11 -12.19 -6.82
CA VAL A 34 12.74 -11.74 -7.08
C VAL A 34 12.43 -10.43 -6.36
N GLU A 35 13.10 -10.18 -5.23
CA GLU A 35 12.92 -8.96 -4.45
C GLU A 35 14.21 -8.62 -3.70
N SER A 36 14.47 -7.33 -3.51
CA SER A 36 15.63 -6.85 -2.77
C SER A 36 15.41 -5.44 -2.25
N GLY A 37 16.07 -5.09 -1.15
CA GLY A 37 16.01 -3.74 -0.60
C GLY A 37 17.11 -3.43 0.41
N GLU A 38 17.03 -2.22 0.95
CA GLU A 38 17.86 -1.72 2.04
C GLU A 38 16.95 -1.21 3.16
N SER A 39 17.38 -1.40 4.41
CA SER A 39 16.66 -0.90 5.58
C SER A 39 17.62 -0.76 6.78
N TYR A 40 17.10 -0.30 7.91
CA TYR A 40 17.85 0.02 9.11
C TYR A 40 17.30 -0.74 10.31
N LEU A 41 18.18 -1.18 11.22
CA LEU A 41 17.75 -1.78 12.49
C LEU A 41 16.95 -0.77 13.32
N GLY A 42 15.87 -1.24 13.95
CA GLY A 42 14.98 -0.41 14.76
C GLY A 42 13.91 0.37 13.98
N GLU A 43 13.96 0.35 12.64
CA GLU A 43 12.89 0.87 11.79
C GLU A 43 11.94 -0.25 11.35
N ALA A 44 10.74 0.11 10.89
CA ALA A 44 9.79 -0.86 10.36
C ALA A 44 10.29 -1.38 9.01
N HIS A 45 10.42 -2.70 8.88
CA HIS A 45 10.85 -3.32 7.62
C HIS A 45 9.77 -3.10 6.54
N PRO A 46 10.12 -2.68 5.31
CA PRO A 46 9.14 -2.35 4.26
C PRO A 46 8.26 -3.53 3.85
N LEU A 47 8.81 -4.76 3.84
CA LEU A 47 8.07 -5.97 3.49
C LEU A 47 7.18 -6.53 4.61
N THR A 48 7.65 -6.51 5.87
CA THR A 48 6.98 -7.22 6.98
C THR A 48 6.28 -6.26 7.94
N GLY A 49 6.50 -4.95 7.81
CA GLY A 49 6.02 -3.90 8.73
C GLY A 49 6.58 -3.99 10.15
N SER A 50 7.38 -5.02 10.46
CA SER A 50 7.86 -5.31 11.81
C SER A 50 9.10 -4.49 12.13
N THR A 51 9.19 -4.04 13.38
CA THR A 51 10.40 -3.42 13.94
C THR A 51 11.20 -4.50 14.66
N ALA A 52 12.50 -4.55 14.42
CA ALA A 52 13.37 -5.53 15.04
C ALA A 52 14.74 -4.93 15.33
N SER A 53 15.36 -5.43 16.39
CA SER A 53 16.64 -4.91 16.90
C SER A 53 17.84 -5.76 16.48
N GLN A 54 17.59 -6.89 15.82
CA GLN A 54 18.62 -7.84 15.42
C GLN A 54 18.37 -8.34 13.99
N HIS A 55 19.46 -8.51 13.24
CA HIS A 55 19.43 -9.02 11.86
C HIS A 55 18.75 -10.39 11.74
N TYR A 56 18.88 -11.26 12.75
CA TYR A 56 18.24 -12.57 12.75
C TYR A 56 16.71 -12.48 12.83
N GLU A 57 16.16 -11.62 13.70
CA GLU A 57 14.72 -11.40 13.82
C GLU A 57 14.12 -10.89 12.49
N ILE A 58 14.83 -9.97 11.84
CA ILE A 58 14.47 -9.44 10.53
C ILE A 58 14.49 -10.54 9.47
N ALA A 59 15.58 -11.31 9.41
CA ALA A 59 15.73 -12.40 8.47
C ALA A 59 14.63 -13.45 8.64
N CYS A 60 14.23 -13.78 9.88
CA CYS A 60 13.11 -14.69 10.13
C CYS A 60 11.79 -14.14 9.59
N GLY A 61 11.46 -12.88 9.88
CA GLY A 61 10.23 -12.26 9.37
C GLY A 61 10.17 -12.22 7.84
N ILE A 62 11.27 -11.83 7.19
CA ILE A 62 11.37 -11.83 5.72
C ILE A 62 11.25 -13.26 5.19
N PHE A 63 11.90 -14.23 5.84
CA PHE A 63 11.91 -15.62 5.40
C PHE A 63 10.55 -16.30 5.52
N GLU A 64 9.82 -16.06 6.60
CA GLU A 64 8.44 -16.54 6.77
C GLU A 64 7.53 -15.96 5.69
N GLN A 65 7.55 -14.64 5.52
CA GLN A 65 6.76 -13.95 4.49
C GLN A 65 7.11 -14.46 3.08
N ALA A 66 8.40 -14.61 2.75
CA ALA A 66 8.84 -15.09 1.45
C ALA A 66 8.40 -16.54 1.18
N CYS A 67 8.44 -17.41 2.20
CA CYS A 67 7.96 -18.79 2.06
C CYS A 67 6.45 -18.85 1.86
N ASP A 68 5.69 -18.07 2.63
CA ASP A 68 4.23 -18.02 2.54
C ASP A 68 3.80 -17.45 1.18
N SER A 69 4.39 -16.33 0.75
CA SER A 69 4.16 -15.77 -0.60
C SER A 69 4.45 -16.80 -1.69
N ALA A 70 5.61 -17.48 -1.64
CA ALA A 70 5.97 -18.46 -2.67
C ALA A 70 4.99 -19.64 -2.78
N VAL A 71 4.34 -20.05 -1.68
CA VAL A 71 3.35 -21.13 -1.68
C VAL A 71 1.96 -20.62 -2.08
N GLU A 72 1.51 -19.51 -1.50
CA GLU A 72 0.17 -18.96 -1.73
C GLU A 72 0.02 -18.36 -3.13
N GLU A 73 1.03 -17.63 -3.63
CA GLU A 73 1.01 -17.08 -4.99
C GLU A 73 0.99 -18.21 -6.01
N HIS A 74 1.83 -19.23 -5.86
CA HIS A 74 1.82 -20.39 -6.76
C HIS A 74 0.46 -21.09 -6.75
N ARG A 75 -0.16 -21.27 -5.56
CA ARG A 75 -1.48 -21.86 -5.45
C ARG A 75 -2.53 -21.04 -6.19
N TYR A 76 -2.54 -19.72 -6.01
CA TYR A 76 -3.44 -18.81 -6.70
C TYR A 76 -3.24 -18.85 -8.22
N GLU A 77 -2.00 -18.78 -8.70
CA GLU A 77 -1.68 -18.83 -10.13
C GLU A 77 -2.09 -20.15 -10.79
N VAL A 78 -1.95 -21.29 -10.10
CA VAL A 78 -2.44 -22.58 -10.61
C VAL A 78 -3.97 -22.60 -10.67
N MET A 79 -4.67 -22.09 -9.65
CA MET A 79 -6.15 -22.01 -9.67
C MET A 79 -6.63 -21.14 -10.83
N MET A 80 -6.03 -19.97 -11.02
CA MET A 80 -6.30 -19.09 -12.16
C MET A 80 -6.02 -19.76 -13.50
N ALA A 81 -4.85 -20.39 -13.66
CA ALA A 81 -4.49 -21.07 -14.90
C ALA A 81 -5.50 -22.18 -15.25
N ARG A 82 -5.96 -22.95 -14.25
CA ARG A 82 -6.97 -24.00 -14.47
C ARG A 82 -8.35 -23.45 -14.81
N VAL A 83 -8.78 -22.36 -14.16
CA VAL A 83 -10.06 -21.71 -14.49
C VAL A 83 -10.05 -21.17 -15.92
N GLU A 84 -8.91 -20.62 -16.36
CA GLU A 84 -8.74 -20.03 -17.70
C GLU A 84 -8.26 -21.01 -18.79
N ASP A 85 -8.16 -22.31 -18.48
CA ASP A 85 -7.64 -23.36 -19.37
C ASP A 85 -6.22 -23.05 -19.95
N ARG A 86 -5.37 -22.44 -19.11
CA ARG A 86 -3.96 -22.14 -19.40
C ARG A 86 -3.02 -23.18 -18.78
N PRO A 87 -1.79 -23.33 -19.32
CA PRO A 87 -0.77 -24.17 -18.69
C PRO A 87 -0.46 -23.73 -17.25
N GLU A 88 -0.31 -24.71 -16.35
CA GLU A 88 0.04 -24.43 -14.95
C GLU A 88 1.44 -23.79 -14.84
N PRO A 89 1.61 -22.80 -13.94
CA PRO A 89 2.92 -22.23 -13.64
C PRO A 89 3.85 -23.25 -13.00
N ARG A 90 5.15 -23.02 -13.08
CA ARG A 90 6.15 -23.84 -12.40
C ARG A 90 6.24 -23.45 -10.93
N SER A 91 6.16 -24.44 -10.04
CA SER A 91 6.34 -24.24 -8.61
C SER A 91 7.77 -23.81 -8.25
N VAL A 92 7.91 -22.85 -7.33
CA VAL A 92 9.20 -22.50 -6.72
C VAL A 92 9.71 -23.67 -5.88
N THR A 93 10.95 -24.10 -6.10
CA THR A 93 11.53 -25.27 -5.41
C THR A 93 12.48 -24.92 -4.28
N ILE A 94 13.08 -23.73 -4.35
CA ILE A 94 14.03 -23.21 -3.38
C ILE A 94 13.73 -21.73 -3.17
N VAL A 95 13.55 -21.34 -1.91
CA VAL A 95 13.49 -19.94 -1.47
C VAL A 95 14.70 -19.69 -0.60
N THR A 96 15.47 -18.66 -0.93
CA THR A 96 16.61 -18.21 -0.12
C THR A 96 16.45 -16.75 0.24
N VAL A 97 16.62 -16.43 1.52
CA VAL A 97 16.71 -15.05 2.02
C VAL A 97 18.14 -14.79 2.45
N LEU A 98 18.73 -13.73 1.90
CA LEU A 98 20.05 -13.25 2.25
C LEU A 98 19.93 -11.89 2.91
N LEU A 99 20.58 -11.73 4.05
CA LEU A 99 20.75 -10.45 4.73
C LEU A 99 22.24 -10.14 4.78
N ARG A 100 22.64 -8.91 4.46
CA ARG A 100 24.05 -8.47 4.46
C ARG A 100 24.21 -7.20 5.29
N TYR A 101 25.33 -7.12 6.00
CA TYR A 101 25.74 -5.89 6.66
C TYR A 101 26.09 -4.81 5.63
N ALA A 102 26.20 -3.56 6.07
CA ALA A 102 26.59 -2.42 5.23
C ALA A 102 27.94 -2.59 4.48
N ASP A 103 28.84 -3.43 5.00
CA ASP A 103 30.12 -3.76 4.35
C ASP A 103 30.02 -4.85 3.26
N GLY A 104 28.80 -5.36 3.01
CA GLY A 104 28.49 -6.40 2.04
C GLY A 104 28.71 -7.83 2.52
N SER A 105 29.24 -8.02 3.73
CA SER A 105 29.39 -9.36 4.32
C SER A 105 28.02 -9.94 4.70
N VAL A 106 27.88 -11.26 4.58
CA VAL A 106 26.61 -11.94 4.85
C VAL A 106 26.36 -11.95 6.35
N ALA A 107 25.27 -11.32 6.78
CA ALA A 107 24.79 -11.36 8.15
C ALA A 107 24.00 -12.64 8.42
N VAL A 108 23.05 -12.97 7.53
CA VAL A 108 22.19 -14.15 7.65
C VAL A 108 21.92 -14.73 6.25
N SER A 109 21.85 -16.06 6.15
CA SER A 109 21.42 -16.77 4.96
C SER A 109 20.49 -17.90 5.38
N MET A 110 19.26 -17.89 4.88
CA MET A 110 18.23 -18.90 5.18
C MET A 110 17.70 -19.48 3.88
N THR A 111 17.58 -20.80 3.81
CA THR A 111 17.08 -21.50 2.62
C THR A 111 16.01 -22.51 3.00
N ALA A 112 14.90 -22.51 2.27
CA ALA A 112 13.79 -23.45 2.40
C ALA A 112 13.49 -24.16 1.07
N HIS A 113 12.84 -25.31 1.19
CA HIS A 113 12.20 -26.04 0.11
C HIS A 113 10.69 -26.02 0.33
N PRO A 114 9.96 -25.07 -0.27
CA PRO A 114 8.51 -24.96 -0.09
C PRO A 114 7.81 -26.26 -0.49
N ARG A 115 6.78 -26.63 0.27
CA ARG A 115 5.93 -27.79 -0.03
C ARG A 115 4.58 -27.31 -0.51
N HIS A 116 4.35 -27.47 -1.81
CA HIS A 116 3.10 -27.09 -2.45
C HIS A 116 2.03 -28.16 -2.22
N ARG A 117 0.92 -27.78 -1.58
CA ARG A 117 -0.22 -28.67 -1.40
C ARG A 117 -0.92 -28.87 -2.75
N PRO A 118 -1.26 -30.11 -3.16
CA PRO A 118 -2.05 -30.34 -4.35
C PRO A 118 -3.40 -29.60 -4.28
N ILE A 119 -3.77 -28.94 -5.37
CA ILE A 119 -5.07 -28.28 -5.53
C ILE A 119 -6.09 -29.33 -5.97
N THR A 120 -7.14 -29.45 -5.18
CA THR A 120 -8.27 -30.36 -5.36
C THR A 120 -9.37 -29.75 -6.23
N GLU A 121 -10.32 -30.57 -6.68
CA GLU A 121 -11.51 -30.05 -7.40
C GLU A 121 -12.36 -29.15 -6.50
N GLN A 122 -12.48 -29.49 -5.21
CA GLN A 122 -13.18 -28.65 -4.23
C GLN A 122 -12.56 -27.25 -4.14
N ASP A 123 -11.23 -27.15 -4.10
CA ASP A 123 -10.54 -25.85 -4.06
C ASP A 123 -10.88 -25.00 -5.31
N LEU A 124 -11.04 -25.63 -6.47
CA LEU A 124 -11.40 -24.94 -7.71
C LEU A 124 -12.86 -24.50 -7.74
N ASP A 125 -13.77 -25.30 -7.17
CA ASP A 125 -15.18 -24.94 -7.06
C ASP A 125 -15.37 -23.76 -6.10
N GLU A 126 -14.73 -23.79 -4.93
CA GLU A 126 -14.72 -22.65 -3.99
C GLU A 126 -14.15 -21.38 -4.64
N TYR A 127 -13.11 -21.53 -5.47
CA TYR A 127 -12.52 -20.41 -6.18
C TYR A 127 -13.44 -19.85 -7.29
N ARG A 128 -14.17 -20.70 -8.01
CA ARG A 128 -15.16 -20.25 -9.00
C ARG A 128 -16.32 -19.52 -8.34
N ASP A 129 -16.81 -20.03 -7.21
CA ASP A 129 -17.86 -19.38 -6.42
C ASP A 129 -17.41 -17.99 -5.96
N TYR A 130 -16.15 -17.85 -5.53
CA TYR A 130 -15.56 -16.55 -5.18
C TYR A 130 -15.51 -15.59 -6.38
N LEU A 131 -15.08 -16.05 -7.55
CA LEU A 131 -15.04 -15.23 -8.77
C LEU A 131 -16.44 -14.79 -9.21
N GLU A 132 -17.42 -15.70 -9.20
CA GLU A 132 -18.82 -15.37 -9.52
C GLU A 132 -19.37 -14.33 -8.54
N TRP A 133 -19.09 -14.49 -7.24
CA TRP A 133 -19.48 -13.53 -6.23
C TRP A 133 -18.83 -12.15 -6.46
N ALA A 134 -17.54 -12.10 -6.77
CA ALA A 134 -16.82 -10.85 -7.05
C ALA A 134 -17.32 -10.17 -8.33
N GLU A 135 -17.64 -10.93 -9.38
CA GLU A 135 -18.23 -10.41 -10.61
C GLU A 135 -19.65 -9.88 -10.39
N GLU A 136 -20.47 -10.57 -9.62
CA GLU A 136 -21.82 -10.13 -9.23
C GLU A 136 -21.77 -8.85 -8.41
N ASP A 137 -20.86 -8.77 -7.43
CA ASP A 137 -20.65 -7.57 -6.62
C ASP A 137 -20.18 -6.39 -7.48
N HIS A 138 -19.20 -6.61 -8.36
CA HIS A 138 -18.73 -5.60 -9.30
C HIS A 138 -19.84 -5.14 -10.26
N ARG A 139 -20.68 -6.07 -10.73
CA ARG A 139 -21.82 -5.74 -11.60
C ARG A 139 -22.84 -4.88 -10.86
N ARG A 140 -23.20 -5.24 -9.62
CA ARG A 140 -24.09 -4.44 -8.77
C ARG A 140 -23.53 -3.05 -8.53
N PHE A 141 -22.24 -2.95 -8.25
CA PHE A 141 -21.55 -1.67 -8.12
C PHE A 141 -21.67 -0.82 -9.40
N LEU A 142 -21.42 -1.40 -10.58
CA LEU A 142 -21.55 -0.68 -11.85
C LEU A 142 -22.99 -0.29 -12.18
N GLU A 143 -23.96 -1.16 -11.90
CA GLU A 143 -25.41 -0.90 -12.09
C GLU A 143 -25.89 0.23 -11.17
N GLN A 144 -25.46 0.24 -9.90
CA GLN A 144 -25.76 1.33 -8.96
C GLN A 144 -25.10 2.65 -9.38
N LYS A 145 -23.83 2.60 -9.81
CA LYS A 145 -23.11 3.77 -10.35
C LYS A 145 -23.75 4.34 -11.62
N THR A 146 -24.42 3.53 -12.43
CA THR A 146 -25.12 4.00 -13.64
C THR A 146 -26.53 4.53 -13.37
N LEU A 147 -27.14 4.17 -12.23
CA LEU A 147 -28.47 4.61 -11.82
C LEU A 147 -28.46 5.88 -10.94
N GLY A 148 -27.35 6.20 -10.27
CA GLY A 148 -27.23 7.36 -9.38
C GLY A 148 -26.24 8.41 -9.87
N ASP A 149 -26.74 9.62 -10.14
CA ASP A 149 -26.00 10.90 -9.98
C ASP A 149 -26.04 11.35 -8.49
N GLU A 150 -26.42 10.44 -7.58
CA GLU A 150 -26.42 10.63 -6.14
C GLU A 150 -25.09 10.12 -5.55
N PRO A 151 -24.50 10.85 -4.59
CA PRO A 151 -23.29 10.42 -3.90
C PRO A 151 -23.53 9.06 -3.27
N PHE A 152 -22.63 8.13 -3.57
CA PHE A 152 -22.75 6.74 -3.16
C PHE A 152 -22.13 6.56 -1.79
N ASP A 153 -22.97 6.31 -0.79
CA ASP A 153 -22.51 5.87 0.53
C ASP A 153 -21.94 4.44 0.43
N LEU A 154 -20.62 4.32 0.33
CA LEU A 154 -19.93 3.03 0.36
C LEU A 154 -20.25 2.32 1.70
N PRO A 155 -20.32 0.98 1.78
CA PRO A 155 -20.49 0.27 3.06
C PRO A 155 -19.28 0.41 4.01
N TRP A 156 -18.21 1.07 3.53
CA TRP A 156 -17.06 1.53 4.31
C TRP A 156 -16.92 3.06 4.29
N GLU A 157 -17.94 3.79 3.82
CA GLU A 157 -18.04 5.19 4.20
C GLU A 157 -17.98 5.26 5.71
N SER A 158 -17.14 6.17 6.15
CA SER A 158 -16.83 6.40 7.53
C SER A 158 -18.09 6.28 8.37
N THR A 159 -18.07 5.39 9.37
CA THR A 159 -18.90 5.49 10.57
C THR A 159 -18.60 6.77 11.37
N GLU A 160 -18.17 7.84 10.71
CA GLU A 160 -18.15 9.17 11.25
C GLU A 160 -19.57 9.69 11.09
N ASP A 161 -20.41 9.35 12.06
CA ASP A 161 -21.70 10.01 12.25
C ASP A 161 -21.50 11.52 12.07
N GLU A 162 -22.26 12.14 11.16
CA GLU A 162 -22.28 13.58 10.98
C GLU A 162 -22.42 14.21 12.36
N TRP A 163 -21.38 14.91 12.81
CA TRP A 163 -21.32 15.37 14.19
C TRP A 163 -22.40 16.42 14.40
N THR A 164 -23.47 16.04 15.10
CA THR A 164 -24.46 16.98 15.62
C THR A 164 -24.02 17.42 17.01
N PRO A 165 -23.89 18.74 17.29
CA PRO A 165 -23.67 19.22 18.65
C PRO A 165 -24.73 18.64 19.58
N ASP A 166 -24.32 18.14 20.74
CA ASP A 166 -25.24 17.70 21.79
C ASP A 166 -26.21 18.84 22.13
N GLU A 167 -27.49 18.52 22.39
CA GLU A 167 -28.52 19.50 22.74
C GLU A 167 -28.14 20.32 23.99
N THR A 168 -27.20 19.83 24.80
CA THR A 168 -26.68 20.52 25.98
C THR A 168 -25.63 21.61 25.69
N ILE A 169 -25.08 21.66 24.48
CA ILE A 169 -24.07 22.65 24.08
C ILE A 169 -24.75 23.98 23.77
N ASP A 170 -24.24 25.08 24.35
CA ASP A 170 -24.70 26.44 24.06
C ASP A 170 -24.41 26.80 22.59
N GLN A 171 -25.46 27.02 21.81
CA GLN A 171 -25.39 27.37 20.39
C GLN A 171 -24.71 28.73 20.13
N SER A 172 -24.49 29.54 21.18
CA SER A 172 -23.73 30.79 21.10
C SER A 172 -22.23 30.64 21.39
N ASP A 173 -21.74 29.42 21.65
CA ASP A 173 -20.31 29.17 21.89
C ASP A 173 -19.49 29.51 20.62
N PRO A 174 -18.49 30.42 20.71
CA PRO A 174 -17.67 30.81 19.55
C PRO A 174 -16.88 29.65 18.94
N ARG A 175 -16.67 28.55 19.67
CA ARG A 175 -16.01 27.34 19.15
C ARG A 175 -16.83 26.64 18.06
N LEU A 176 -18.16 26.73 18.11
CA LEU A 176 -19.03 26.19 17.06
C LEU A 176 -18.80 26.92 15.74
N ALA A 177 -18.71 28.26 15.77
CA ALA A 177 -18.41 29.06 14.59
C ALA A 177 -17.02 28.73 14.01
N ARG A 178 -16.03 28.48 14.88
CA ARG A 178 -14.68 28.08 14.46
C ARG A 178 -14.66 26.69 13.82
N ILE A 179 -15.42 25.73 14.34
CA ILE A 179 -15.57 24.39 13.74
C ILE A 179 -16.13 24.52 12.31
N THR A 180 -17.23 25.25 12.13
CA THR A 180 -17.84 25.47 10.81
C THR A 180 -16.91 26.20 9.85
N GLU A 181 -16.13 27.17 10.31
CA GLU A 181 -15.13 27.86 9.49
C GLU A 181 -14.05 26.90 8.99
N LEU A 182 -13.50 26.05 9.86
CA LEU A 182 -12.47 25.06 9.51
C LEU A 182 -12.98 24.02 8.52
N GLU A 183 -14.20 23.50 8.74
CA GLU A 183 -14.85 22.55 7.83
C GLU A 183 -15.12 23.16 6.46
N ALA A 184 -15.60 24.41 6.43
CA ALA A 184 -15.84 25.14 5.20
C ALA A 184 -14.52 25.38 4.43
N GLU A 185 -13.45 25.79 5.12
CA GLU A 185 -12.13 25.97 4.50
C GLU A 185 -11.57 24.65 3.95
N ALA A 186 -11.74 23.53 4.68
CA ALA A 186 -11.35 22.21 4.21
C ALA A 186 -12.14 21.78 2.96
N ALA A 187 -13.45 22.07 2.92
CA ALA A 187 -14.30 21.80 1.77
C ALA A 187 -13.93 22.67 0.55
N ASP A 188 -13.65 23.95 0.76
CA ASP A 188 -13.22 24.87 -0.29
C ASP A 188 -11.90 24.41 -0.92
N ILE A 189 -10.91 23.99 -0.11
CA ILE A 189 -9.64 23.44 -0.61
C ILE A 189 -9.88 22.21 -1.49
N ARG A 190 -10.74 21.28 -1.06
CA ARG A 190 -11.07 20.07 -1.86
C ARG A 190 -11.76 20.42 -3.17
N ALA A 191 -12.60 21.46 -3.18
CA ALA A 191 -13.31 21.92 -4.38
C ALA A 191 -12.39 22.64 -5.39
N GLU A 192 -11.27 23.21 -4.95
CA GLU A 192 -10.32 23.92 -5.82
C GLU A 192 -9.36 22.99 -6.58
N VAL A 193 -9.16 21.76 -6.12
CA VAL A 193 -8.20 20.81 -6.70
C VAL A 193 -8.88 19.60 -7.32
N PHE A 194 -8.13 18.90 -8.19
CA PHE A 194 -8.57 17.60 -8.69
C PHE A 194 -8.56 16.55 -7.58
N ASP A 195 -9.50 15.61 -7.66
CA ASP A 195 -9.51 14.42 -6.83
C ASP A 195 -8.20 13.60 -7.01
N PRO A 196 -7.53 13.16 -5.92
CA PRO A 196 -6.29 12.42 -6.00
C PRO A 196 -6.41 11.09 -6.74
N ASP A 197 -7.54 10.38 -6.62
CA ASP A 197 -7.74 9.10 -7.31
C ASP A 197 -7.92 9.30 -8.81
N HIS A 198 -8.63 10.36 -9.20
CA HIS A 198 -8.69 10.80 -10.59
C HIS A 198 -7.28 11.11 -11.15
N CYS A 199 -6.46 11.82 -10.39
CA CYS A 199 -5.06 12.10 -10.76
C CYS A 199 -4.22 10.81 -10.89
N ARG A 200 -4.36 9.85 -9.97
CA ARG A 200 -3.68 8.54 -10.02
C ARG A 200 -4.07 7.74 -11.26
N GLU A 201 -5.37 7.68 -11.57
CA GLU A 201 -5.87 6.97 -12.75
C GLU A 201 -5.29 7.57 -14.04
N LEU A 202 -5.31 8.91 -14.18
CA LEU A 202 -4.80 9.58 -15.37
C LEU A 202 -3.28 9.51 -15.48
N HIS A 203 -2.56 9.51 -14.35
CA HIS A 203 -1.13 9.25 -14.30
C HIS A 203 -0.81 7.84 -14.80
N PHE A 204 -1.49 6.81 -14.28
CA PHE A 204 -1.32 5.42 -14.72
C PHE A 204 -1.56 5.25 -16.22
N ARG A 205 -2.66 5.82 -16.75
CA ARG A 205 -2.96 5.80 -18.18
C ARG A 205 -1.90 6.54 -19.02
N ALA A 206 -1.32 7.62 -18.50
CA ALA A 206 -0.25 8.34 -19.18
C ALA A 206 1.05 7.51 -19.22
N ASP A 207 1.40 6.83 -18.14
CA ASP A 207 2.59 5.98 -18.04
C ASP A 207 2.50 4.78 -18.99
N GLN A 208 1.35 4.10 -19.07
CA GLN A 208 1.15 3.00 -20.03
C GLN A 208 1.37 3.46 -21.48
N LYS A 209 0.82 4.62 -21.86
CA LYS A 209 1.04 5.20 -23.20
C LYS A 209 2.49 5.60 -23.45
N GLN A 210 3.23 6.01 -22.42
CA GLN A 210 4.65 6.29 -22.54
C GLN A 210 5.46 5.00 -22.79
N ARG A 211 5.12 3.90 -22.12
CA ARG A 211 5.75 2.59 -22.33
C ARG A 211 5.48 2.06 -23.75
N GLU A 212 4.26 2.19 -24.24
CA GLU A 212 3.90 1.89 -25.63
C GLU A 212 4.73 2.72 -26.62
N ALA A 213 4.80 4.04 -26.42
CA ALA A 213 5.60 4.93 -27.27
C ALA A 213 7.10 4.60 -27.23
N ARG A 214 7.65 4.21 -26.07
CA ARG A 214 9.04 3.77 -25.93
C ARG A 214 9.30 2.46 -26.69
N THR A 215 8.36 1.53 -26.66
CA THR A 215 8.43 0.29 -27.43
C THR A 215 8.44 0.57 -28.93
N ALA A 216 7.52 1.41 -29.41
CA ALA A 216 7.46 1.83 -30.81
C ALA A 216 8.75 2.55 -31.26
N ALA A 217 9.35 3.40 -30.41
CA ALA A 217 10.63 4.03 -30.71
C ALA A 217 11.79 3.01 -30.81
N THR A 218 11.77 1.99 -29.96
CA THR A 218 12.76 0.89 -29.99
C THR A 218 12.63 0.06 -31.27
N GLU A 219 11.41 -0.25 -31.68
CA GLU A 219 11.12 -0.97 -32.93
C GLU A 219 11.53 -0.16 -34.16
N ALA A 220 11.20 1.14 -34.20
CA ALA A 220 11.61 2.03 -35.27
C ALA A 220 13.14 2.18 -35.37
N ALA A 221 13.85 2.16 -34.24
CA ALA A 221 15.32 2.14 -34.24
C ALA A 221 15.87 0.84 -34.84
N ALA A 222 15.23 -0.30 -34.56
CA ALA A 222 15.66 -1.61 -35.07
C ALA A 222 15.47 -1.77 -36.59
N THR A 223 14.45 -1.13 -37.18
CA THR A 223 14.20 -1.18 -38.64
C THR A 223 15.13 -0.26 -39.44
N GLY A 224 15.77 0.71 -38.80
CA GLY A 224 16.66 1.67 -39.45
C GLY A 224 15.95 2.74 -40.28
N ASP A 225 14.61 2.84 -40.17
CA ASP A 225 13.84 3.91 -40.81
C ASP A 225 13.95 5.20 -39.98
N THR A 226 14.76 6.13 -40.47
CA THR A 226 15.04 7.40 -39.79
C THR A 226 13.82 8.31 -39.67
N ALA A 227 12.86 8.22 -40.59
CA ALA A 227 11.63 9.02 -40.53
C ALA A 227 10.66 8.45 -39.49
N ALA A 228 10.53 7.12 -39.44
CA ALA A 228 9.74 6.43 -38.43
C ALA A 228 10.32 6.66 -37.02
N LEU A 229 11.64 6.58 -36.87
CA LEU A 229 12.33 6.84 -35.61
C LEU A 229 12.08 8.28 -35.12
N ALA A 230 12.27 9.29 -35.98
CA ALA A 230 12.02 10.68 -35.61
C ALA A 230 10.53 10.97 -35.27
N ALA A 231 9.59 10.23 -35.87
CA ALA A 231 8.18 10.31 -35.47
C ALA A 231 7.94 9.69 -34.09
N ALA A 232 8.50 8.51 -33.83
CA ALA A 232 8.36 7.82 -32.55
C ALA A 232 9.03 8.57 -31.38
N GLU A 233 10.18 9.20 -31.61
CA GLU A 233 10.85 10.04 -30.60
C GLU A 233 10.02 11.27 -30.21
N ARG A 234 9.40 11.94 -31.20
CA ARG A 234 8.48 13.08 -30.92
C ARG A 234 7.27 12.64 -30.11
N GLU A 235 6.71 11.49 -30.45
CA GLU A 235 5.58 10.92 -29.71
C GLU A 235 5.99 10.57 -28.27
N LEU A 236 7.14 9.93 -28.08
CA LEU A 236 7.67 9.62 -26.75
C LEU A 236 7.91 10.89 -25.92
N ALA A 237 8.45 11.95 -26.52
CA ALA A 237 8.62 13.24 -25.86
C ALA A 237 7.26 13.81 -25.40
N HIS A 238 6.26 13.82 -26.29
CA HIS A 238 4.91 14.28 -25.94
C HIS A 238 4.26 13.46 -24.82
N ARG A 239 4.44 12.13 -24.82
CA ARG A 239 3.93 11.26 -23.74
C ARG A 239 4.65 11.51 -22.43
N THR A 240 5.96 11.75 -22.47
CA THR A 240 6.76 12.09 -21.28
C THR A 240 6.28 13.39 -20.64
N GLU A 241 6.03 14.43 -21.43
CA GLU A 241 5.46 15.70 -20.92
C GLU A 241 4.11 15.46 -20.23
N ARG A 242 3.28 14.59 -20.80
CA ARG A 242 1.97 14.26 -20.22
C ARG A 242 2.09 13.51 -18.90
N VAL A 243 3.04 12.58 -18.76
CA VAL A 243 3.33 11.91 -17.48
C VAL A 243 3.75 12.94 -16.44
N THR A 244 4.75 13.78 -16.75
CA THR A 244 5.22 14.85 -15.86
C THR A 244 4.07 15.74 -15.38
N ARG A 245 3.18 16.16 -16.28
CA ARG A 245 2.01 16.97 -15.91
C ARG A 245 1.13 16.28 -14.88
N TRP A 246 0.80 15.00 -15.08
CA TRP A 246 -0.05 14.27 -14.14
C TRP A 246 0.67 13.96 -12.82
N THR A 247 1.98 13.75 -12.85
CA THR A 247 2.78 13.63 -11.62
C THR A 247 2.72 14.92 -10.80
N THR A 248 2.87 16.09 -11.42
CA THR A 248 2.74 17.40 -10.75
C THR A 248 1.35 17.60 -10.18
N LEU A 249 0.30 17.38 -10.96
CA LEU A 249 -1.09 17.54 -10.49
C LEU A 249 -1.44 16.56 -9.36
N LEU A 250 -0.91 15.34 -9.39
CA LEU A 250 -1.09 14.37 -8.30
C LEU A 250 -0.41 14.85 -7.01
N ALA A 251 0.80 15.41 -7.11
CA ALA A 251 1.49 15.97 -5.93
C ALA A 251 0.75 17.17 -5.35
N GLU A 252 0.27 18.09 -6.20
CA GLU A 252 -0.50 19.27 -5.80
C GLU A 252 -1.83 18.89 -5.13
N SER A 253 -2.60 17.99 -5.75
CA SER A 253 -3.87 17.50 -5.18
C SER A 253 -3.64 16.76 -3.87
N THR A 254 -2.62 15.90 -3.77
CA THR A 254 -2.29 15.21 -2.52
C THR A 254 -1.94 16.19 -1.40
N ALA A 255 -1.14 17.22 -1.69
CA ALA A 255 -0.80 18.25 -0.71
C ALA A 255 -2.03 19.03 -0.22
N ALA A 256 -2.92 19.41 -1.13
CA ALA A 256 -4.18 20.08 -0.78
C ALA A 256 -5.09 19.21 0.08
N TYR A 257 -5.23 17.92 -0.23
CA TYR A 257 -6.02 16.99 0.58
C TYR A 257 -5.42 16.76 1.97
N LEU A 258 -4.09 16.74 2.11
CA LEU A 258 -3.44 16.68 3.42
C LEU A 258 -3.68 17.96 4.23
N GLN A 259 -3.71 19.13 3.57
CA GLN A 259 -4.06 20.39 4.23
C GLN A 259 -5.51 20.39 4.70
N ALA A 260 -6.46 19.95 3.86
CA ALA A 260 -7.87 19.82 4.24
C ALA A 260 -8.05 18.84 5.42
N ALA A 261 -7.36 17.70 5.40
CA ALA A 261 -7.40 16.74 6.50
C ALA A 261 -6.83 17.31 7.81
N ALA A 262 -5.81 18.19 7.74
CA ALA A 262 -5.29 18.86 8.93
C ALA A 262 -6.31 19.83 9.55
N LEU A 263 -7.08 20.55 8.70
CA LEU A 263 -8.17 21.42 9.16
C LEU A 263 -9.31 20.61 9.81
N ASP A 264 -9.68 19.47 9.22
CA ASP A 264 -10.69 18.57 9.83
C ASP A 264 -10.22 17.98 11.16
N ALA A 265 -8.92 17.68 11.28
CA ALA A 265 -8.32 17.24 12.54
C ALA A 265 -8.37 18.35 13.61
N GLU A 266 -8.10 19.61 13.22
CA GLU A 266 -8.26 20.77 14.11
C GLU A 266 -9.72 20.94 14.54
N ALA A 267 -10.68 20.88 13.61
CA ALA A 267 -12.10 20.94 13.90
C ALA A 267 -12.51 19.83 14.89
N THR A 268 -12.05 18.61 14.66
CA THR A 268 -12.27 17.45 15.56
C THR A 268 -11.69 17.69 16.96
N GLN A 269 -10.51 18.28 17.06
CA GLN A 269 -9.91 18.62 18.35
C GLN A 269 -10.75 19.66 19.10
N VAL A 270 -11.26 20.67 18.41
CA VAL A 270 -12.15 21.68 19.00
C VAL A 270 -13.47 21.04 19.47
N ARG A 271 -14.08 20.16 18.66
CA ARG A 271 -15.28 19.39 19.05
C ARG A 271 -15.05 18.58 20.33
N ARG A 272 -13.93 17.86 20.42
CA ARG A 272 -13.58 17.08 21.62
C ARG A 272 -13.40 17.95 22.87
N ALA A 273 -12.76 19.12 22.73
CA ALA A 273 -12.61 20.06 23.84
C ALA A 273 -13.98 20.60 24.31
N LEU A 274 -14.86 20.94 23.37
CA LEU A 274 -16.22 21.39 23.66
C LEU A 274 -17.04 20.34 24.40
N GLN A 275 -16.97 19.08 23.98
CA GLN A 275 -17.65 17.96 24.63
C GLN A 275 -17.09 17.66 26.04
N ALA A 276 -15.78 17.71 26.21
CA ALA A 276 -15.13 17.49 27.51
C ALA A 276 -15.55 18.54 28.56
N ASP A 277 -15.77 19.79 28.15
CA ASP A 277 -16.24 20.86 29.03
C ASP A 277 -17.74 20.74 29.38
N THR A 278 -18.51 20.04 28.54
CA THR A 278 -19.97 19.92 28.66
C THR A 278 -20.38 18.65 29.43
N GLN A 279 -19.54 17.61 29.47
CA GLN A 279 -19.81 16.41 30.28
C GLN A 279 -19.78 16.77 31.78
N PRO A 280 -20.91 16.67 32.50
CA PRO A 280 -20.92 16.90 33.94
C PRO A 280 -20.04 15.84 34.62
N ALA A 281 -19.42 16.22 35.74
CA ALA A 281 -18.68 15.32 36.62
C ALA A 281 -19.62 14.27 37.26
N GLU A 282 -20.16 13.33 36.48
CA GLU A 282 -21.01 12.23 36.96
C GLU A 282 -20.24 11.22 37.83
N ALA A 283 -18.92 11.34 37.94
CA ALA A 283 -18.11 10.53 38.85
C ALA A 283 -18.25 10.93 40.34
N GLY A 284 -18.95 12.03 40.69
CA GLY A 284 -19.01 12.55 42.06
C GLY A 284 -20.23 12.16 42.91
N MET A 285 -21.28 11.56 42.32
CA MET A 285 -22.61 11.46 42.97
C MET A 285 -23.04 10.04 43.40
N LEU A 286 -22.13 9.06 43.43
CA LEU A 286 -22.41 7.69 43.91
C LEU A 286 -21.71 7.32 45.23
N GLY A 287 -21.24 8.31 46.00
CA GLY A 287 -20.38 8.05 47.15
C GLY A 287 -20.73 8.82 48.42
N GLU A 288 -21.99 8.95 48.81
CA GLU A 288 -22.33 9.30 50.20
C GLU A 288 -23.78 8.90 50.54
N SER A 289 -23.93 7.67 51.02
CA SER A 289 -25.10 7.23 51.79
C SER A 289 -24.61 6.21 52.82
N THR A 290 -24.22 6.74 53.97
CA THR A 290 -24.10 6.03 55.26
C THR A 290 -25.02 6.67 56.27
#